data_AF-A0A1V5XRU5-F1
#
_entry.id   AF-A0A1V5XRU5-F1
#
_cell.length_a   1.000
_cell.length_b   1.000
_cell.length_c   1.000
_cell.angle_alpha   90.00
_cell.angle_beta   90.00
_cell.angle_gamma   90.00
#
_symmetry.space_group_name_H-M   'P 1'
#
loop_
_entity.id
_entity.type
_entity.pdbx_description
1 polymer ?
#
loop_
_entity_poly.entity_id
_entity_poly.type
_entity_poly.pdbx_seq_one_letter_code
_entity_poly.pdbx_strand_id
1 'polypeptide(L)' 'MSHIDKVMEPFVQADGSPTRKHQGVGVGLAIARKIARGLGGELLVESPTHERIGGMVFRGTSCKLSVAQRAPQPS' A
#
# COMPACT_ATOMS: atom_id res chain seq x y z
N MET A 1 -8.55 8.83 11.21
CA MET A 1 -8.05 7.77 10.31
C MET A 1 -8.27 8.20 8.89
N SER A 2 -7.22 8.27 8.07
CA SER A 2 -7.31 8.77 6.69
C SER A 2 -8.00 7.74 5.77
N HIS A 3 -8.49 8.18 4.61
CA HIS A 3 -9.10 7.27 3.61
C HIS A 3 -8.09 6.24 3.08
N ILE A 4 -6.80 6.60 3.11
CA ILE A 4 -5.69 5.75 2.71
C ILE A 4 -5.48 4.60 3.69
N ASP A 5 -5.48 4.89 5.00
CA ASP A 5 -5.35 3.85 6.03
C ASP A 5 -6.43 2.78 5.89
N LYS A 6 -7.66 3.20 5.56
CA LYS A 6 -8.81 2.30 5.36
C LYS A 6 -8.65 1.41 4.13
N VAL A 7 -8.14 1.91 3.02
CA VAL A 7 -7.90 1.12 1.78
C VAL A 7 -6.87 0.01 1.98
N MET A 8 -6.07 0.10 3.04
CA MET A 8 -5.12 -0.93 3.42
C MET A 8 -5.74 -2.03 4.30
N GLU A 9 -6.98 -1.85 4.78
CA GLU A 9 -7.74 -2.88 5.47
C GLU A 9 -8.36 -3.87 4.47
N PRO A 10 -8.45 -5.16 4.82
CA PRO A 10 -9.05 -6.15 3.94
C PRO A 10 -10.52 -5.83 3.67
N PHE A 11 -10.97 -6.08 2.44
CA PHE A 11 -12.34 -5.85 1.97
C PHE A 11 -12.75 -4.38 1.84
N VAL A 12 -11.80 -3.45 2.00
CA VAL A 12 -12.04 -2.02 1.80
C VAL A 12 -11.56 -1.62 0.41
N GLN A 13 -12.41 -0.86 -0.30
CA GLN A 13 -12.08 -0.27 -1.59
C GLN A 13 -12.14 1.25 -1.50
N ALA A 14 -11.32 1.94 -2.30
CA ALA A 14 -11.30 3.40 -2.35
C ALA A 14 -12.60 4.00 -2.91
N ASP A 15 -13.32 3.22 -3.73
CA ASP A 15 -14.61 3.56 -4.30
C ASP A 15 -15.69 2.69 -3.62
N GLY A 16 -16.54 3.31 -2.82
CA GLY A 16 -17.67 2.66 -2.14
C GLY A 16 -18.97 2.70 -2.96
N SER A 17 -18.93 3.12 -4.23
CA SER A 17 -20.13 3.23 -5.05
C SER A 17 -20.67 1.85 -5.49
N PRO A 18 -22.00 1.68 -5.58
CA PRO A 18 -22.63 0.43 -6.01
C PRO A 18 -22.32 0.06 -7.47
N THR A 19 -22.01 1.05 -8.30
CA THR A 19 -21.47 0.88 -9.65
C THR A 19 -19.97 0.69 -9.58
N ARG A 20 -19.51 -0.53 -9.27
CA ARG A 20 -18.08 -0.86 -9.27
C ARG A 20 -17.42 -0.42 -10.58
N LYS A 21 -16.57 0.62 -10.53
CA LYS A 21 -15.76 1.07 -11.68
C LYS A 21 -14.59 0.12 -11.97
N HIS A 22 -14.11 -0.59 -10.96
CA HIS A 22 -12.98 -1.52 -11.06
C HIS A 22 -13.27 -2.82 -10.30
N GLN A 23 -12.98 -3.96 -10.91
CA GLN A 23 -13.14 -5.29 -10.31
C GLN A 23 -12.11 -5.53 -9.19
N GLY A 24 -12.47 -6.34 -8.21
CA GLY A 24 -11.61 -6.71 -7.07
C GLY A 24 -12.34 -6.64 -5.73
N VAL A 25 -11.89 -7.42 -4.74
CA VAL A 25 -12.51 -7.52 -3.40
C VAL A 25 -11.77 -6.72 -2.32
N GLY A 26 -10.81 -5.85 -2.69
CA GLY A 26 -10.12 -4.99 -1.72
C GLY A 26 -9.16 -5.71 -0.76
N VAL A 27 -8.57 -6.85 -1.16
CA VAL A 27 -7.67 -7.64 -0.29
C VAL A 27 -6.19 -7.52 -0.65
N GLY A 28 -5.87 -7.06 -1.86
CA GLY A 28 -4.50 -7.08 -2.38
C GLY A 28 -3.49 -6.30 -1.52
N LEU A 29 -3.83 -5.07 -1.13
CA LEU A 29 -2.97 -4.23 -0.29
C LEU A 29 -2.81 -4.78 1.13
N ALA A 30 -3.87 -5.38 1.69
CA ALA A 30 -3.82 -6.02 2.99
C ALA A 30 -2.90 -7.24 3.00
N ILE A 31 -2.96 -8.08 1.96
CA ILE A 31 -2.07 -9.24 1.77
C ILE A 31 -0.63 -8.79 1.57
N ALA A 32 -0.39 -7.84 0.66
CA ALA A 32 0.95 -7.34 0.37
C ALA A 32 1.63 -6.74 1.61
N ARG A 33 0.89 -5.96 2.42
CA ARG A 33 1.40 -5.42 3.69
C ARG A 33 1.76 -6.52 4.69
N LYS A 34 0.91 -7.54 4.83
CA LYS A 34 1.20 -8.68 5.72
C LYS A 34 2.46 -9.43 5.29
N ILE A 35 2.62 -9.68 3.99
CA ILE A 35 3.81 -10.37 3.46
C ILE A 35 5.05 -9.50 3.67
N ALA A 36 5.01 -8.21 3.34
CA ALA A 36 6.12 -7.28 3.53
C ALA A 36 6.60 -7.27 4.98
N ARG A 37 5.67 -7.18 5.94
CA ARG A 37 5.96 -7.26 7.38
C ARG A 37 6.54 -8.59 7.81
N GLY A 38 6.01 -9.70 7.27
CA GLY A 38 6.58 -11.03 7.50
C GLY A 38 8.01 -11.18 6.99
N LEU A 39 8.40 -10.39 5.98
CA LEU A 39 9.75 -10.30 5.43
C LEU A 39 10.60 -9.20 6.09
N GLY A 40 10.18 -8.68 7.24
CA GLY A 40 10.93 -7.65 7.98
C GLY A 40 10.95 -6.28 7.30
N GLY A 41 9.97 -5.97 6.45
CA GLY A 41 9.78 -4.65 5.87
C GLY A 41 8.36 -4.13 6.06
N GLU A 42 7.91 -3.29 5.12
CA GLU A 42 6.63 -2.57 5.23
C GLU A 42 6.10 -2.17 3.85
N LEU A 43 4.77 -2.02 3.76
CA LEU A 43 4.09 -1.44 2.61
C LEU A 43 3.36 -0.16 3.05
N LEU A 44 3.75 0.99 2.50
CA LEU A 44 3.20 2.31 2.78
C LEU A 44 2.53 2.89 1.54
N VAL A 45 1.41 3.59 1.74
CA VAL A 45 0.73 4.33 0.67
C VAL A 45 0.59 5.78 1.10
N GLU A 46 0.92 6.71 0.20
CA GLU A 46 0.79 8.15 0.44
C GLU A 46 0.01 8.79 -0.71
N SER A 47 -1.00 9.59 -0.39
CA SER A 47 -1.80 10.31 -1.38
C SER A 47 -2.33 11.62 -0.80
N PRO A 48 -2.13 12.77 -1.47
CA PRO A 48 -1.14 12.96 -2.53
C PRO A 48 0.29 12.84 -1.98
N THR A 49 1.19 12.20 -2.71
CA THR A 49 2.63 12.25 -2.38
C THR A 49 3.28 13.52 -2.94
N HIS A 50 4.47 13.84 -2.41
CA HIS A 50 5.33 14.95 -2.84
C HIS A 50 6.76 14.48 -3.15
N GLU A 51 6.94 13.18 -3.38
CA GLU A 51 8.23 12.60 -3.68
C GLU A 51 8.82 13.12 -4.99
N ARG A 52 10.16 13.18 -5.03
CA ARG A 52 10.91 13.58 -6.23
C ARG A 52 11.52 12.36 -6.89
N ILE A 53 11.17 12.11 -8.15
CA ILE A 53 11.74 11.04 -8.98
C ILE A 53 12.34 11.70 -10.23
N GLY A 54 13.65 11.53 -10.45
CA GLY A 54 14.34 12.12 -11.61
C GLY A 54 14.23 13.65 -11.71
N GLY A 55 14.13 14.34 -10.57
CA GLY A 55 13.97 15.80 -10.52
C GLY A 55 12.53 16.31 -10.67
N MET A 56 11.56 15.45 -10.97
CA MET A 56 10.13 15.80 -11.03
C MET A 56 9.42 15.48 -9.72
N VAL A 57 8.49 16.35 -9.29
CA VAL A 57 7.61 16.06 -8.13
C VAL A 57 6.44 15.22 -8.62
N PHE A 58 6.31 14.01 -8.09
CA PHE A 58 5.16 13.17 -8.37
C PHE A 58 3.98 13.63 -7.52
N ARG A 59 2.86 14.00 -8.15
CA ARG A 59 1.63 14.52 -7.49
C ARG A 59 0.47 13.52 -7.54
N GLY A 60 0.78 12.23 -7.48
CA GLY A 60 -0.19 11.14 -7.50
C GLY A 60 -0.25 10.40 -6.16
N THR A 61 -0.59 9.12 -6.23
CA THR A 61 -0.51 8.19 -5.10
C THR A 61 0.78 7.39 -5.22
N SER A 62 1.65 7.43 -4.20
CA SER A 62 2.81 6.53 -4.14
C SER A 62 2.51 5.30 -3.29
N CYS A 63 3.13 4.18 -3.66
CA CYS A 63 3.15 2.95 -2.88
C CYS A 63 4.61 2.52 -2.72
N LYS A 64 5.09 2.48 -1.48
CA LYS A 64 6.46 2.08 -1.14
C LYS A 64 6.41 0.70 -0.52
N LEU A 65 7.08 -0.26 -1.15
CA LEU A 65 7.31 -1.60 -0.62
C LEU A 65 8.77 -1.71 -0.19
N SER A 66 8.98 -2.16 1.04
CA SER A 66 10.29 -2.50 1.58
C SER A 66 10.24 -3.91 2.16
N VAL A 67 11.37 -4.60 2.13
CA VAL A 67 11.60 -5.91 2.74
C VAL A 67 13.03 -5.94 3.27
N ALA A 68 13.32 -6.78 4.27
CA ALA A 68 14.69 -6.94 4.74
C ALA A 68 15.57 -7.50 3.61
N GLN A 69 16.78 -6.96 3.45
CA GLN A 69 17.74 -7.45 2.45
C GLN A 69 18.25 -8.88 2.75
N ARG A 70 18.13 -9.32 4.01
CA ARG A 70 18.47 -10.67 4.46
C ARG A 70 17.32 -11.19 5.31
N ALA A 71 17.04 -12.49 5.20
CA ALA A 71 16.05 -13.14 6.04
C ALA A 71 16.36 -12.86 7.54
N PRO A 72 15.35 -12.54 8.37
CA PRO A 72 15.54 -12.46 9.81
C PRO A 72 16.14 -13.77 10.31
N GLN A 73 17.25 -13.70 11.05
CA GLN A 73 17.83 -14.89 11.66
C GLN A 73 16.83 -15.42 12.70
N PRO A 74 16.41 -16.68 12.63
CA PRO A 74 15.56 -17.27 13.67
C PRO A 74 16.34 -17.28 14.99
N SER A 75 15.68 -16.83 16.07
CA SER A 75 16.17 -16.89 17.45
C SER A 75 16.18 -18.30 18.00
#